data_AF-A0A075FR54-F1
#
_entry.id   AF-A0A075FR54-F1
#
_cell.length_a   1.000
_cell.length_b   1.000
_cell.length_c   1.000
_cell.angle_alpha   90.00
_cell.angle_beta   90.00
_cell.angle_gamma   90.00
#
_symmetry.space_group_name_H-M   'P 1'
#
loop_
_entity.id
_entity.type
_entity.pdbx_description
1 polymer ?
#
loop_
_entity_poly.entity_id
_entity_poly.type
_entity_poly.pdbx_seq_one_letter_code
_entity_poly.pdbx_strand_id
1 'polypeptide(L)'
;MIGLVMAGGSGSRMEFAAPEKLLLEYKKPIIFHVIDSLNDSYCFSKVFAATSSNSPDTKFELEQIGVETLDTSGDGYVNDLNFLLRKMDGSVFVVSGDLPLLDKEIIQKLVKFNPENIWTSFLISKKFLNSLGLKSNLLVKCDGVECAYTGISIINADKIKNLNTVKENYIILDDKRIAFNLNTKEDYELLNSS
;
A
#
# COMPACT_ATOMS: atom_id res chain seq x y z
N MET A 1 10.50 -12.87 2.03
CA MET A 1 9.16 -12.39 1.63
C MET A 1 9.33 -11.54 0.38
N ILE A 2 8.35 -11.47 -0.51
CA ILE A 2 8.36 -10.52 -1.65
C ILE A 2 7.63 -9.25 -1.21
N GLY A 3 8.15 -8.07 -1.54
CA GLY A 3 7.44 -6.80 -1.41
C GLY A 3 6.74 -6.44 -2.72
N LEU A 4 5.46 -6.06 -2.67
CA LEU A 4 4.68 -5.58 -3.81
C LEU A 4 4.08 -4.21 -3.47
N VAL A 5 4.51 -3.18 -4.18
CA VAL A 5 3.99 -1.82 -4.05
C VAL A 5 2.92 -1.58 -5.11
N MET A 6 1.71 -1.22 -4.70
CA MET A 6 0.63 -0.87 -5.61
C MET A 6 0.74 0.61 -5.99
N ALA A 7 1.25 0.89 -7.19
CA ALA A 7 1.60 2.23 -7.68
C ALA A 7 0.84 2.66 -8.96
N GLY A 8 -0.04 1.82 -9.50
CA GLY A 8 -0.71 2.04 -10.78
C GLY A 8 -1.98 2.91 -10.78
N GLY A 9 -2.24 3.68 -9.72
CA GLY A 9 -3.50 4.43 -9.56
C GLY A 9 -3.49 5.82 -10.21
N SER A 10 -4.61 6.23 -10.80
CA SER A 10 -4.75 7.54 -11.47
C SER A 10 -4.79 8.76 -10.55
N GLY A 11 -4.88 8.58 -9.24
CA GLY A 11 -4.92 9.69 -8.28
C GLY A 11 -6.09 10.67 -8.47
N SER A 12 -7.20 10.23 -9.09
CA SER A 12 -8.32 11.10 -9.50
C SER A 12 -8.94 11.99 -8.41
N ARG A 13 -8.74 11.65 -7.14
CA ARG A 13 -9.19 12.41 -5.96
C ARG A 13 -8.30 13.61 -5.59
N MET A 14 -7.17 13.80 -6.28
CA MET A 14 -6.28 14.95 -6.07
C MET A 14 -6.79 16.23 -6.76
N GLU A 15 -7.75 16.12 -7.69
CA GLU A 15 -8.31 17.24 -8.45
C GLU A 15 -7.31 18.00 -9.34
N PHE A 16 -6.10 17.44 -9.52
CA PHE A 16 -5.12 17.89 -10.51
C PHE A 16 -4.51 16.68 -11.23
N ALA A 17 -4.08 16.90 -12.48
CA ALA A 17 -3.56 15.84 -13.34
C ALA A 17 -2.05 15.63 -13.22
N ALA A 18 -1.30 16.67 -12.83
CA ALA A 18 0.16 16.63 -12.75
C ALA A 18 0.70 17.46 -11.55
N PRO A 19 1.79 17.02 -10.91
CA PRO A 19 2.46 15.71 -11.12
C PRO A 19 1.55 14.54 -10.69
N GLU A 20 1.86 13.33 -11.14
CA GLU A 20 1.16 12.13 -10.65
C GLU A 20 1.21 12.07 -9.11
N LYS A 21 0.14 11.58 -8.48
CA LYS A 21 -0.01 11.61 -7.01
C LYS A 21 1.20 11.06 -6.26
N LEU A 22 1.79 9.99 -6.78
CA LEU A 22 2.90 9.29 -6.14
C LEU A 22 4.26 10.00 -6.31
N LEU A 23 4.32 10.97 -7.23
CA LEU A 23 5.47 11.84 -7.47
C LEU A 23 5.34 13.20 -6.77
N LEU A 24 4.28 13.42 -6.00
CA LEU A 24 4.21 14.59 -5.12
C LEU A 24 5.35 14.56 -4.11
N GLU A 25 5.89 15.74 -3.82
CA GLU A 25 7.09 15.91 -3.01
C GLU A 25 6.76 16.03 -1.52
N TYR A 26 7.32 15.14 -0.70
CA TYR A 26 7.34 15.27 0.76
C TYR A 26 8.73 14.89 1.25
N LYS A 27 9.68 15.83 1.33
CA LYS A 27 11.14 15.56 1.50
C LYS A 27 11.81 14.84 0.31
N LYS A 28 11.08 13.95 -0.35
CA LYS A 28 11.32 13.27 -1.64
C LYS A 28 9.97 12.80 -2.19
N PRO A 29 9.88 12.34 -3.45
CA PRO A 29 8.64 11.78 -4.01
C PRO A 29 8.04 10.70 -3.11
N ILE A 30 6.72 10.73 -2.91
CA ILE A 30 5.99 9.87 -1.96
C ILE A 30 6.31 8.39 -2.16
N ILE A 31 6.33 7.92 -3.40
CA ILE A 31 6.63 6.52 -3.71
C ILE A 31 7.99 6.07 -3.20
N PHE A 32 8.99 6.96 -3.20
CA PHE A 32 10.34 6.63 -2.74
C PHE A 32 10.45 6.52 -1.22
N HIS A 33 9.51 7.06 -0.43
CA HIS A 33 9.44 6.72 0.99
C HIS A 33 9.05 5.26 1.19
N VAL A 34 8.10 4.77 0.41
CA VAL A 34 7.64 3.38 0.49
C VAL A 34 8.72 2.42 0.02
N ILE A 35 9.33 2.69 -1.16
CA ILE A 35 10.41 1.86 -1.71
C ILE A 35 11.60 1.78 -0.76
N ASP A 36 12.09 2.92 -0.27
CA ASP A 36 13.24 2.93 0.62
C ASP A 36 12.94 2.23 1.94
N SER A 37 11.74 2.41 2.50
CA SER A 37 11.34 1.72 3.73
C SER A 37 11.31 0.20 3.57
N LEU A 38 10.84 -0.30 2.42
CA LEU A 38 10.87 -1.73 2.12
C LEU A 38 12.31 -2.24 2.01
N ASN A 39 13.16 -1.54 1.26
CA ASN A 39 14.57 -1.94 1.07
C ASN A 39 15.36 -1.89 2.39
N ASP A 40 15.23 -0.81 3.16
CA ASP A 40 15.93 -0.59 4.42
C ASP A 40 15.43 -1.49 5.56
N SER A 41 14.26 -2.12 5.40
CA SER A 41 13.75 -3.11 6.35
C SER A 41 14.54 -4.43 6.33
N TYR A 42 15.21 -4.72 5.21
CA TYR A 42 15.88 -6.01 4.94
C TYR A 42 14.97 -7.24 5.10
N CYS A 43 13.65 -7.06 5.01
CA CYS A 43 12.67 -8.14 5.16
C CYS A 43 12.34 -8.85 3.83
N PHE A 44 12.71 -8.24 2.69
CA PHE A 44 12.29 -8.68 1.37
C PHE A 44 13.47 -9.14 0.52
N SER A 45 13.28 -10.27 -0.17
CA SER A 45 14.25 -10.76 -1.15
C SER A 45 14.19 -9.97 -2.46
N LYS A 46 13.03 -9.38 -2.75
CA LYS A 46 12.78 -8.55 -3.93
C LYS A 46 11.59 -7.63 -3.65
N VAL A 47 11.64 -6.41 -4.19
CA VAL A 47 10.55 -5.44 -4.18
C VAL A 47 10.15 -5.15 -5.62
N PHE A 48 8.86 -5.29 -5.90
CA PHE A 48 8.24 -4.95 -7.18
C PHE A 48 7.28 -3.78 -7.01
N ALA A 49 7.09 -3.00 -8.07
CA ALA A 49 6.04 -1.99 -8.12
C ALA A 49 5.03 -2.32 -9.23
N ALA A 50 3.77 -2.48 -8.88
CA ALA A 50 2.67 -2.63 -9.82
C ALA A 50 2.31 -1.26 -10.40
N THR A 51 2.49 -1.07 -11.70
CA THR A 51 2.20 0.18 -12.41
C THR A 51 1.18 -0.05 -13.52
N SER A 52 0.56 1.02 -14.01
CA SER A 52 -0.36 0.93 -15.15
C SER A 52 -0.20 2.13 -16.08
N SER A 53 -0.95 2.17 -17.18
CA SER A 53 -1.02 3.34 -18.05
C SER A 53 -1.57 4.61 -17.36
N ASN A 54 -2.11 4.49 -16.15
CA ASN A 54 -2.55 5.63 -15.34
C ASN A 54 -1.42 6.31 -14.56
N SER A 55 -0.22 5.70 -14.52
CA SER A 55 0.93 6.21 -13.77
C SER A 55 2.27 6.07 -14.55
N PRO A 56 2.34 6.51 -15.82
CA PRO A 56 3.55 6.36 -16.64
C PRO A 56 4.79 7.05 -16.05
N ASP A 57 4.64 8.22 -15.44
CA ASP A 57 5.78 8.97 -14.89
C ASP A 57 6.31 8.26 -13.64
N THR A 58 5.42 7.76 -12.78
CA THR A 58 5.80 6.94 -11.62
C THR A 58 6.56 5.69 -12.05
N LYS A 59 6.11 5.02 -13.12
CA LYS A 59 6.81 3.86 -13.70
C LYS A 59 8.22 4.24 -14.15
N PHE A 60 8.34 5.31 -14.92
CA PHE A 60 9.63 5.79 -15.43
C PHE A 60 10.62 6.06 -14.29
N GLU A 61 10.21 6.84 -13.27
CA GLU A 61 11.05 7.20 -12.13
C GLU A 61 11.51 5.99 -11.30
N LEU A 62 10.64 4.99 -11.13
CA LEU A 62 10.99 3.73 -10.46
C LEU A 62 12.03 2.91 -11.24
N GLU A 63 11.87 2.82 -12.56
CA GLU A 63 12.81 2.08 -13.41
C GLU A 63 14.18 2.75 -13.48
N GLN A 64 14.25 4.08 -13.43
CA GLN A 64 15.53 4.81 -13.38
C GLN A 64 16.39 4.44 -12.17
N ILE A 65 15.76 4.14 -11.03
CA ILE A 65 16.47 3.70 -9.81
C ILE A 65 16.60 2.17 -9.70
N GLY A 66 16.20 1.44 -10.75
CA GLY A 66 16.35 -0.02 -10.83
C GLY A 66 15.26 -0.81 -10.09
N VAL A 67 14.13 -0.20 -9.72
CA VAL A 67 12.97 -0.94 -9.21
C VAL A 67 12.28 -1.66 -10.36
N GLU A 68 12.04 -2.96 -10.21
CA GLU A 68 11.32 -3.74 -11.22
C GLU A 68 9.82 -3.46 -11.17
N THR A 69 9.27 -3.05 -12.31
CA THR A 69 7.86 -2.71 -12.46
C THR A 69 7.08 -3.88 -13.06
N LEU A 70 5.83 -4.04 -12.65
CA LEU A 70 4.89 -5.04 -13.15
C LEU A 70 3.67 -4.32 -13.72
N ASP A 71 3.46 -4.45 -15.03
CA ASP A 71 2.33 -3.81 -15.68
C ASP A 71 1.00 -4.49 -15.35
N THR A 72 0.01 -3.68 -14.97
CA THR A 72 -1.38 -4.05 -14.75
C THR A 72 -2.31 -3.26 -15.69
N SER A 73 -3.59 -3.64 -15.76
CA SER A 73 -4.54 -2.91 -16.61
C SER A 73 -4.95 -1.58 -16.02
N GLY A 74 -4.79 -1.37 -14.71
CA GLY A 74 -5.17 -0.14 -14.04
C GLY A 74 -6.69 -0.02 -13.82
N ASP A 75 -7.44 -1.12 -13.98
CA ASP A 75 -8.90 -1.16 -13.85
C ASP A 75 -9.38 -1.24 -12.38
N GLY A 76 -8.47 -1.00 -11.43
CA GLY A 76 -8.75 -0.89 -10.00
C GLY A 76 -7.91 -1.85 -9.15
N TYR A 77 -7.72 -1.44 -7.90
CA TYR A 77 -6.83 -2.09 -6.93
C TYR A 77 -7.06 -3.60 -6.82
N VAL A 78 -8.33 -4.03 -6.69
CA VAL A 78 -8.68 -5.44 -6.49
C VAL A 78 -8.37 -6.28 -7.73
N ASN A 79 -8.63 -5.74 -8.93
CA ASN A 79 -8.39 -6.46 -10.18
C ASN A 79 -6.89 -6.64 -10.42
N ASP A 80 -6.13 -5.56 -10.25
CA ASP A 80 -4.68 -5.53 -10.43
C ASP A 80 -3.98 -6.46 -9.42
N LEU A 81 -4.36 -6.39 -8.15
CA LEU A 81 -3.78 -7.23 -7.11
C LEU A 81 -4.06 -8.71 -7.38
N ASN A 82 -5.29 -9.08 -7.73
CA ASN A 82 -5.64 -10.47 -8.05
C ASN A 82 -4.89 -10.99 -9.29
N PHE A 83 -4.71 -10.14 -10.30
CA PHE A 83 -3.94 -10.49 -11.50
C PHE A 83 -2.48 -10.82 -11.17
N LEU A 84 -1.86 -10.02 -10.31
CA LEU A 84 -0.46 -10.20 -9.91
C LEU A 84 -0.27 -11.38 -8.96
N LEU A 85 -1.13 -11.55 -7.95
CA LEU A 85 -1.02 -12.64 -6.99
C LEU A 85 -1.07 -14.04 -7.65
N ARG A 86 -1.77 -14.18 -8.79
CA ARG A 86 -1.81 -15.42 -9.57
C ARG A 86 -0.49 -15.78 -10.27
N LYS A 87 0.44 -14.83 -10.36
CA LYS A 87 1.75 -14.97 -11.00
C LYS A 87 2.90 -14.94 -9.99
N MET A 88 2.56 -14.88 -8.71
CA MET A 88 3.52 -14.83 -7.61
C MET A 88 3.40 -16.09 -6.77
N ASP A 89 4.50 -16.45 -6.14
CA ASP A 89 4.58 -17.59 -5.23
C ASP A 89 5.07 -17.12 -3.86
N GLY A 90 4.79 -17.91 -2.83
CA GLY A 90 5.20 -17.68 -1.46
C GLY A 90 4.45 -16.54 -0.76
N SER A 91 5.12 -15.92 0.21
CA SER A 91 4.54 -14.83 1.01
C SER A 91 4.87 -13.47 0.41
N VAL A 92 3.81 -12.70 0.11
CA VAL A 92 3.84 -11.37 -0.50
C VAL A 92 3.33 -10.34 0.51
N PHE A 93 4.15 -9.32 0.77
CA PHE A 93 3.76 -8.11 1.49
C PHE A 93 3.30 -7.08 0.48
N VAL A 94 2.00 -6.83 0.46
CA VAL A 94 1.37 -5.83 -0.39
C VAL A 94 1.29 -4.52 0.37
N VAL A 95 1.64 -3.42 -0.27
CA VAL A 95 1.58 -2.08 0.32
C VAL A 95 1.15 -1.04 -0.72
N SER A 96 0.34 -0.07 -0.31
CA SER A 96 0.00 1.08 -1.14
C SER A 96 1.20 2.00 -1.33
N GLY A 97 1.39 2.52 -2.55
CA GLY A 97 2.47 3.46 -2.86
C GLY A 97 2.34 4.84 -2.20
N ASP A 98 1.20 5.14 -1.57
CA ASP A 98 0.84 6.45 -1.03
C ASP A 98 0.98 6.59 0.49
N LEU A 99 1.93 5.86 1.10
CA LEU A 99 2.21 5.90 2.53
C LEU A 99 3.51 6.66 2.85
N PRO A 100 3.50 8.01 2.83
CA PRO A 100 4.69 8.85 2.98
C PRO A 100 5.37 8.75 4.35
N LEU A 101 4.68 8.20 5.36
CA LEU A 101 5.21 8.06 6.73
C LEU A 101 5.65 6.63 7.05
N LEU A 102 5.59 5.71 6.08
CA LEU A 102 6.07 4.35 6.26
C LEU A 102 7.56 4.37 6.63
N ASP A 103 7.97 3.48 7.54
CA ASP A 103 9.38 3.29 7.89
C ASP A 103 9.74 1.80 8.00
N LYS A 104 11.03 1.53 8.09
CA LYS A 104 11.55 0.17 8.20
C LYS A 104 11.14 -0.51 9.51
N GLU A 105 11.03 0.23 10.61
CA GLU A 105 10.69 -0.32 11.93
C GLU A 105 9.26 -0.86 11.98
N ILE A 106 8.29 -0.13 11.39
CA ILE A 106 6.91 -0.60 11.31
C ILE A 106 6.81 -1.81 10.39
N ILE A 107 7.52 -1.82 9.25
CA ILE A 107 7.57 -2.99 8.37
C ILE A 107 8.10 -4.22 9.12
N GLN A 108 9.23 -4.10 9.81
CA GLN A 108 9.81 -5.18 10.61
C GLN A 108 8.88 -5.68 11.71
N LYS A 109 8.00 -4.83 12.24
CA LYS A 109 6.95 -5.22 13.18
C LYS A 109 5.82 -5.97 12.45
N LEU A 110 5.36 -5.48 11.30
CA LEU A 110 4.24 -6.06 10.54
C LEU A 110 4.53 -7.46 10.03
N VAL A 111 5.74 -7.70 9.49
CA VAL A 111 6.11 -9.02 8.93
C VAL A 111 6.13 -10.14 9.98
N LYS A 112 6.19 -9.80 11.28
CA LYS A 112 6.13 -10.78 12.39
C LYS A 112 4.71 -11.30 12.66
N PHE A 113 3.67 -10.63 12.16
CA PHE A 113 2.27 -11.07 12.33
C PHE A 113 1.85 -12.19 11.37
N ASN A 114 2.78 -12.83 10.68
CA ASN A 114 2.50 -13.81 9.63
C ASN A 114 2.74 -15.28 10.04
N PRO A 115 2.08 -15.87 11.05
CA PRO A 115 2.33 -17.26 11.36
C PRO A 115 1.63 -18.23 10.38
N GLU A 116 0.35 -18.04 9.98
CA GLU A 116 -0.37 -19.14 9.26
C GLU A 116 -1.52 -18.73 8.30
N ASN A 117 -1.94 -17.46 8.28
CA ASN A 117 -3.12 -17.02 7.52
C ASN A 117 -2.88 -16.92 6.00
N ILE A 118 -3.93 -17.10 5.20
CA ILE A 118 -3.87 -16.89 3.74
C ILE A 118 -3.74 -15.41 3.40
N TRP A 119 -4.53 -14.58 4.08
CA TRP A 119 -4.60 -13.15 3.84
C TRP A 119 -4.75 -12.44 5.17
N THR A 120 -3.82 -11.57 5.49
CA THR A 120 -3.86 -10.73 6.69
C THR A 120 -3.80 -9.27 6.27
N SER A 121 -4.83 -8.49 6.57
CA SER A 121 -4.87 -7.05 6.30
C SER A 121 -4.72 -6.25 7.59
N PHE A 122 -3.92 -5.19 7.52
CA PHE A 122 -3.73 -4.27 8.64
C PHE A 122 -4.70 -3.12 8.53
N LEU A 123 -5.42 -2.90 9.62
CA LEU A 123 -6.47 -1.90 9.71
C LEU A 123 -6.12 -0.85 10.76
N ILE A 124 -6.70 0.33 10.58
CA ILE A 124 -6.65 1.43 11.54
C ILE A 124 -8.06 1.71 12.04
N SER A 125 -8.21 1.92 13.34
CA SER A 125 -9.50 2.31 13.91
C SER A 125 -9.91 3.68 13.36
N LYS A 126 -11.20 3.83 13.01
CA LYS A 126 -11.74 5.11 12.56
C LYS A 126 -11.51 6.23 13.58
N LYS A 127 -11.53 5.88 14.88
CA LYS A 127 -11.23 6.81 15.96
C LYS A 127 -9.81 7.36 15.85
N PHE A 128 -8.81 6.50 15.62
CA PHE A 128 -7.43 6.92 15.45
C PHE A 128 -7.24 7.73 14.17
N LEU A 129 -7.81 7.27 13.05
CA LEU A 129 -7.76 8.00 11.77
C LEU A 129 -8.30 9.44 11.93
N ASN A 130 -9.46 9.60 12.57
CA ASN A 130 -10.05 10.91 12.83
C ASN A 130 -9.19 11.77 13.76
N SER A 131 -8.49 11.16 14.74
CA SER A 131 -7.59 11.90 15.64
C SER A 131 -6.38 12.48 14.92
N LEU A 132 -6.04 11.94 13.75
CA LEU A 132 -5.00 12.47 12.85
C LEU A 132 -5.54 13.52 11.86
N GLY A 133 -6.84 13.83 11.88
CA GLY A 133 -7.48 14.72 10.91
C GLY A 133 -7.82 14.08 9.57
N LEU A 134 -7.58 12.76 9.43
CA LEU A 134 -7.80 12.01 8.20
C LEU A 134 -9.21 11.43 8.13
N LYS A 135 -9.68 11.17 6.90
CA LYS A 135 -10.99 10.56 6.63
C LYS A 135 -10.85 9.42 5.63
N SER A 136 -11.70 8.40 5.78
CA SER A 136 -11.82 7.31 4.80
C SER A 136 -13.28 7.04 4.49
N ASN A 137 -13.57 6.85 3.20
CA ASN A 137 -14.87 6.43 2.70
C ASN A 137 -15.00 4.89 2.62
N LEU A 138 -13.89 4.18 2.79
CA LEU A 138 -13.82 2.71 2.75
C LEU A 138 -13.64 2.19 4.17
N LEU A 139 -14.77 1.93 4.83
CA LEU A 139 -14.82 1.42 6.19
C LEU A 139 -15.24 -0.05 6.22
N VAL A 140 -14.63 -0.81 7.12
CA VAL A 140 -14.96 -2.20 7.43
C VAL A 140 -15.22 -2.33 8.94
N LYS A 141 -16.09 -3.26 9.34
CA LYS A 141 -16.27 -3.61 10.75
C LYS A 141 -15.41 -4.82 11.09
N CYS A 142 -14.54 -4.66 12.09
CA CYS A 142 -13.74 -5.72 12.68
C CYS A 142 -14.04 -5.78 14.17
N ASP A 143 -14.58 -6.90 14.66
CA ASP A 143 -14.95 -7.11 16.08
C ASP A 143 -15.78 -5.97 16.68
N GLY A 144 -16.70 -5.41 15.89
CA GLY A 144 -17.57 -4.30 16.30
C GLY A 144 -16.94 -2.91 16.20
N VAL A 145 -15.66 -2.80 15.83
CA VAL A 145 -14.94 -1.54 15.61
C VAL A 145 -14.99 -1.15 14.13
N GLU A 146 -15.39 0.09 13.85
CA GLU A 146 -15.25 0.66 12.50
C GLU A 146 -13.78 0.98 12.22
N CYS A 147 -13.26 0.43 11.13
CA CYS A 147 -11.86 0.52 10.74
C CYS A 147 -11.71 0.91 9.27
N ALA A 148 -10.56 1.46 8.92
CA ALA A 148 -10.15 1.73 7.54
C ALA A 148 -8.97 0.82 7.16
N TYR A 149 -8.85 0.48 5.89
CA TYR A 149 -7.69 -0.21 5.35
C TYR A 149 -6.48 0.74 5.28
N THR A 150 -5.32 0.23 5.68
CA THR A 150 -4.02 0.92 5.49
C THR A 150 -3.47 0.79 4.06
N GLY A 151 -4.03 -0.15 3.29
CA GLY A 151 -3.44 -0.60 2.04
C GLY A 151 -2.25 -1.55 2.24
N ILE A 152 -2.04 -2.07 3.47
CA ILE A 152 -1.02 -3.08 3.76
C ILE A 152 -1.67 -4.43 4.05
N SER A 153 -1.18 -5.47 3.38
CA SER A 153 -1.58 -6.86 3.62
C SER A 153 -0.38 -7.81 3.49
N ILE A 154 -0.43 -8.93 4.21
CA ILE A 154 0.47 -10.07 3.99
C ILE A 154 -0.36 -11.22 3.45
N ILE A 155 0.03 -11.74 2.30
CA ILE A 155 -0.74 -12.71 1.53
C ILE A 155 0.16 -13.90 1.21
N ASN A 156 -0.37 -15.11 1.39
CA ASN A 156 0.24 -16.34 0.92
C ASN A 156 -0.28 -16.63 -0.51
N ALA A 157 0.50 -16.24 -1.52
CA ALA A 157 0.16 -16.38 -2.92
C ALA A 157 0.02 -17.85 -3.36
N ASP A 158 0.77 -18.78 -2.72
CA ASP A 158 0.65 -20.22 -2.99
C ASP A 158 -0.76 -20.76 -2.69
N LYS A 159 -1.54 -20.05 -1.86
CA LYS A 159 -2.92 -20.41 -1.51
C LYS A 159 -3.96 -19.65 -2.34
N ILE A 160 -3.55 -18.70 -3.21
CA ILE A 160 -4.41 -17.95 -4.14
C ILE A 160 -4.39 -18.62 -5.52
N LYS A 161 -4.86 -19.88 -5.59
CA LYS A 161 -4.80 -20.68 -6.84
C LYS A 161 -6.03 -20.52 -7.73
N ASN A 162 -7.20 -20.32 -7.12
CA ASN A 162 -8.49 -20.26 -7.80
C ASN A 162 -9.21 -18.99 -7.32
N LEU A 163 -10.07 -18.37 -8.15
CA LEU A 163 -10.86 -17.15 -7.85
C LEU A 163 -11.88 -17.30 -6.70
N ASN A 164 -11.69 -18.27 -5.84
CA ASN A 164 -12.50 -18.49 -4.65
C ASN A 164 -12.21 -17.40 -3.63
N THR A 165 -13.26 -16.97 -2.94
CA THR A 165 -13.12 -16.08 -1.79
C THR A 165 -12.23 -16.71 -0.74
N VAL A 166 -11.17 -16.00 -0.34
CA VAL A 166 -10.32 -16.39 0.78
C VAL A 166 -10.75 -15.66 2.04
N LYS A 167 -10.63 -16.32 3.19
CA LYS A 167 -10.90 -15.68 4.47
C LYS A 167 -9.81 -14.65 4.74
N GLU A 168 -10.23 -13.38 4.77
CA GLU A 168 -9.38 -12.27 5.18
C GLU A 168 -9.35 -12.16 6.71
N ASN A 169 -8.14 -12.17 7.28
CA ASN A 169 -7.90 -11.93 8.69
C ASN A 169 -7.53 -10.47 8.91
N TYR A 170 -8.16 -9.81 9.88
CA TYR A 170 -7.91 -8.41 10.18
C TYR A 170 -7.06 -8.26 11.44
N ILE A 171 -6.12 -7.32 11.40
CA ILE A 171 -5.34 -6.90 12.57
C ILE A 171 -5.48 -5.38 12.68
N ILE A 172 -6.09 -4.91 13.77
CA ILE A 172 -6.18 -3.49 14.07
C ILE A 172 -4.86 -3.05 14.72
N LEU A 173 -4.19 -2.07 14.13
CA LEU A 173 -2.91 -1.55 14.62
C LEU A 173 -2.83 -0.04 14.43
N ASP A 174 -3.27 0.72 15.42
CA ASP A 174 -3.24 2.18 15.41
C ASP A 174 -1.80 2.73 15.49
N ASP A 175 -1.22 3.06 14.33
CA ASP A 175 0.11 3.66 14.19
C ASP A 175 0.10 4.66 13.02
N LYS A 176 0.58 5.89 13.26
CA LYS A 176 0.52 7.00 12.28
C LYS A 176 1.23 6.63 10.96
N ARG A 177 2.29 5.82 11.03
CA ARG A 177 3.14 5.44 9.89
C ARG A 177 2.42 4.61 8.84
N ILE A 178 1.35 3.94 9.22
CA ILE A 178 0.51 3.13 8.32
C ILE A 178 -0.92 3.66 8.21
N ALA A 179 -1.26 4.73 8.94
CA ALA A 179 -2.57 5.36 8.89
C ALA A 179 -2.69 6.47 7.84
N PHE A 180 -1.56 7.09 7.46
CA PHE A 180 -1.56 8.24 6.57
C PHE A 180 -1.42 7.80 5.11
N ASN A 181 -2.54 7.47 4.46
CA ASN A 181 -2.59 7.32 3.01
C ASN A 181 -2.86 8.66 2.35
N LEU A 182 -2.00 9.12 1.45
CA LEU A 182 -2.26 10.32 0.67
C LEU A 182 -3.36 10.05 -0.36
N ASN A 183 -4.56 10.59 -0.14
CA ASN A 183 -5.72 10.35 -1.01
C ASN A 183 -6.29 11.61 -1.65
N THR A 184 -6.25 12.75 -0.96
CA THR A 184 -6.79 14.02 -1.43
C THR A 184 -5.80 15.16 -1.30
N LYS A 185 -6.16 16.33 -1.84
CA LYS A 185 -5.38 17.56 -1.69
C LYS A 185 -5.28 18.00 -0.23
N GLU A 186 -6.35 17.86 0.54
CA GLU A 186 -6.35 18.18 1.99
C GLU A 186 -5.37 17.29 2.75
N ASP A 187 -5.28 16.00 2.39
CA ASP A 187 -4.26 15.11 2.97
C ASP A 187 -2.85 15.61 2.65
N TYR A 188 -2.62 16.14 1.45
CA TYR A 188 -1.31 16.66 1.05
C TYR A 188 -0.94 17.94 1.80
N GLU A 189 -1.90 18.83 2.00
CA GLU A 189 -1.73 20.03 2.83
C GLU A 189 -1.47 19.66 4.31
N LEU A 190 -2.17 18.65 4.82
CA LEU A 190 -1.96 18.11 6.17
C LEU A 190 -0.58 17.46 6.34
N LEU A 191 -0.11 16.75 5.31
CA LEU A 191 1.21 16.11 5.30
C LEU A 191 2.33 17.16 5.40
N ASN A 192 2.17 18.29 4.69
CA ASN A 192 3.15 19.37 4.63
C ASN A 192 3.10 20.34 5.83
N SER A 193 2.05 20.27 6.66
CA SER A 193 1.92 21.08 7.89
C SER A 193 2.38 20.34 9.15
N SER A 194 2.76 19.06 9.02
CA SER A 194 3.20 18.17 10.11
C SER A 194 4.70 18.21 10.40
#